data_AF-A0A0J1CIU8-F1
#
_entry.id   AF-A0A0J1CIU8-F1
#
_cell.length_a   1.000
_cell.length_b   1.000
_cell.length_c   1.000
_cell.angle_alpha   90.00
_cell.angle_beta   90.00
_cell.angle_gamma   90.00
#
_symmetry.space_group_name_H-M   'P 1'
#
loop_
_entity.id
_entity.type
_entity.pdbx_description
1 polymer ?
#
loop_
_entity_poly.entity_id
_entity_poly.type
_entity_poly.pdbx_seq_one_letter_code
_entity_poly.pdbx_strand_id
1 'polypeptide(L)'
;MTGSGGCSRPAGSPDALLWRAQRAEAEFARLESQLKSKERQVTELQMALAHSTARHYAVEDRLERELECLRAMVPPGGWIDRFTGTAQRPWGDGLRDPEGGVIIHLPYVTAVLSVLFDAIYLFWKDYDADNPPKSSTVARAIDERLDFRAQSNGEASRSGQAYASAIRPDCIKEADNRHHVRRRV
;
A
#
# COMPACT_ATOMS: atom_id res chain seq x y z
N MET A 1 -73.38 -38.43 -7.03
CA MET A 1 -72.37 -39.50 -6.90
C MET A 1 -71.61 -39.61 -8.21
N THR A 2 -70.49 -38.90 -8.37
CA THR A 2 -69.50 -39.09 -9.44
C THR A 2 -68.18 -38.39 -9.04
N GLY A 3 -67.05 -38.98 -9.43
CA GLY A 3 -65.69 -38.39 -9.36
C GLY A 3 -64.85 -39.01 -8.24
N SER A 4 -64.13 -40.12 -8.43
CA SER A 4 -63.00 -40.37 -9.35
C SER A 4 -61.79 -39.49 -9.06
N GLY A 5 -60.62 -40.13 -8.86
CA GLY A 5 -59.34 -39.48 -9.09
C GLY A 5 -58.25 -39.62 -8.02
N GLY A 6 -58.14 -40.74 -7.33
CA GLY A 6 -56.89 -41.07 -6.63
C GLY A 6 -55.77 -41.31 -7.65
N CYS A 7 -55.00 -40.27 -7.97
CA CYS A 7 -53.79 -40.36 -8.78
C CYS A 7 -52.69 -41.10 -8.01
N SER A 8 -52.66 -42.42 -8.11
CA SER A 8 -51.47 -43.20 -7.76
C SER A 8 -50.43 -43.04 -8.87
N ARG A 9 -49.40 -42.25 -8.61
CA ARG A 9 -48.17 -42.20 -9.43
C ARG A 9 -47.67 -43.63 -9.66
N PRO A 10 -47.34 -44.04 -10.90
CA PRO A 10 -46.70 -45.33 -11.09
C PRO A 10 -45.35 -45.30 -10.36
N ALA A 11 -45.22 -46.17 -9.36
CA ALA A 11 -43.95 -46.45 -8.72
C ALA A 11 -42.97 -46.88 -9.82
N GLY A 12 -41.89 -46.12 -9.98
CA GLY A 12 -40.82 -46.47 -10.91
C GLY A 12 -40.31 -47.87 -10.62
N SER A 13 -39.92 -48.62 -11.65
CA SER A 13 -39.44 -49.99 -11.50
C SER A 13 -38.34 -50.07 -10.43
N PRO A 14 -38.29 -51.15 -9.64
CA PRO A 14 -37.31 -51.30 -8.55
C PRO A 14 -35.87 -51.12 -9.04
N ASP A 15 -35.58 -51.54 -10.27
CA ASP A 15 -34.26 -51.37 -10.91
C ASP A 15 -33.91 -49.90 -11.18
N ALA A 16 -34.88 -49.07 -11.55
CA ALA A 16 -34.67 -47.64 -11.76
C ALA A 16 -34.41 -46.90 -10.45
N LEU A 17 -35.01 -47.35 -9.34
CA LEU A 17 -34.73 -46.81 -8.01
C LEU A 17 -33.35 -47.22 -7.52
N LEU A 18 -32.95 -48.48 -7.74
CA LEU A 18 -31.61 -48.99 -7.41
C LEU A 18 -30.51 -48.25 -8.17
N TRP A 19 -30.68 -48.04 -9.48
CA TRP A 19 -29.73 -47.27 -10.30
C TRP A 19 -29.57 -45.82 -9.81
N ARG A 20 -30.67 -45.18 -9.44
CA ARG A 20 -30.63 -43.80 -8.89
C ARG A 20 -29.96 -43.74 -7.53
N ALA A 21 -30.18 -44.74 -6.67
CA ALA A 21 -29.52 -44.84 -5.38
C ALA A 21 -28.00 -45.00 -5.55
N GLN A 22 -27.56 -45.94 -6.41
CA GLN A 22 -26.14 -46.14 -6.72
C GLN A 22 -25.48 -44.89 -7.30
N ARG A 23 -26.18 -44.17 -8.19
CA ARG A 23 -25.68 -42.90 -8.73
C ARG A 23 -25.54 -41.83 -7.66
N ALA A 24 -26.51 -41.73 -6.75
CA ALA A 24 -26.45 -40.78 -5.64
C ALA A 24 -25.29 -41.10 -4.68
N GLU A 25 -25.08 -42.38 -4.37
CA GLU A 25 -23.95 -42.85 -3.55
C GLU A 25 -22.59 -42.53 -4.21
N ALA A 26 -22.46 -42.75 -5.52
CA ALA A 26 -21.24 -42.42 -6.26
C ALA A 26 -20.95 -40.90 -6.26
N GLU A 27 -21.98 -40.07 -6.41
CA GLU A 27 -21.83 -38.61 -6.31
C GLU A 27 -21.48 -38.17 -4.88
N PHE A 28 -22.08 -38.79 -3.86
CA PHE A 28 -21.73 -38.54 -2.45
C PHE A 28 -20.26 -38.87 -2.18
N ALA A 29 -19.80 -40.04 -2.61
CA ALA A 29 -18.39 -40.45 -2.46
C ALA A 29 -17.43 -39.48 -3.17
N ARG A 30 -17.80 -39.01 -4.37
CA ARG A 30 -17.02 -38.03 -5.12
C ARG A 30 -16.94 -36.70 -4.37
N LEU A 31 -18.07 -36.18 -3.91
CA LEU A 31 -18.14 -34.92 -3.16
C LEU A 31 -17.39 -35.01 -1.84
N GLU A 32 -17.50 -36.13 -1.13
CA GLU A 32 -16.77 -36.36 0.11
C GLU A 32 -15.24 -36.37 -0.12
N SER A 33 -14.77 -37.04 -1.18
CA SER A 33 -13.36 -37.00 -1.56
C SER A 33 -12.88 -35.59 -1.91
N GLN A 34 -13.71 -34.81 -2.62
CA GLN A 34 -13.39 -33.42 -2.95
C GLN A 34 -13.35 -32.54 -1.71
N LEU A 35 -14.31 -32.70 -0.79
CA LEU A 35 -14.36 -31.96 0.47
C LEU A 35 -13.10 -32.23 1.30
N LYS A 36 -12.73 -33.50 1.49
CA LYS A 36 -11.50 -33.89 2.21
C LYS A 36 -10.25 -33.30 1.57
N SER A 37 -10.18 -33.26 0.23
CA SER A 37 -9.05 -32.62 -0.46
C SER A 37 -9.02 -31.11 -0.24
N LYS A 38 -10.18 -30.44 -0.21
CA LYS A 38 -10.28 -29.00 0.02
C LYS A 38 -9.98 -28.63 1.46
N GLU A 39 -10.43 -29.42 2.42
CA GLU A 39 -10.08 -29.27 3.83
C GLU A 39 -8.55 -29.30 4.02
N ARG A 40 -7.86 -30.28 3.41
CA ARG A 40 -6.39 -30.33 3.43
C ARG A 40 -5.75 -29.07 2.86
N GLN A 41 -6.19 -28.63 1.68
CA GLN A 41 -5.69 -27.40 1.06
C GLN A 41 -5.88 -26.17 1.95
N VAL A 42 -7.04 -26.04 2.60
CA VAL A 42 -7.32 -24.93 3.52
C VAL A 42 -6.38 -24.98 4.72
N THR A 43 -6.17 -26.16 5.31
CA THR A 43 -5.24 -26.31 6.44
C THR A 43 -3.80 -25.96 6.07
N GLU A 44 -3.33 -26.37 4.88
CA GLU A 44 -1.99 -26.04 4.38
C GLU A 44 -1.82 -24.53 4.17
N LEU A 45 -2.83 -23.87 3.57
CA LEU A 45 -2.81 -22.42 3.37
C LEU A 45 -2.85 -21.65 4.70
N GLN A 46 -3.63 -22.11 5.67
CA GLN A 46 -3.67 -21.51 7.00
C GLN A 46 -2.30 -21.60 7.68
N MET A 47 -1.62 -22.75 7.59
CA MET A 47 -0.26 -22.90 8.11
C MET A 47 0.75 -21.99 7.37
N ALA A 48 0.69 -21.94 6.05
CA ALA A 48 1.56 -21.08 5.25
C ALA A 48 1.37 -19.60 5.59
N LEU A 49 0.13 -19.17 5.78
CA LEU A 49 -0.20 -17.81 6.19
C LEU A 49 0.34 -17.51 7.60
N ALA A 50 0.11 -18.40 8.57
CA ALA A 50 0.61 -18.25 9.93
C ALA A 50 2.15 -18.17 9.97
N HIS A 51 2.85 -18.97 9.17
CA HIS A 51 4.31 -18.89 9.04
C HIS A 51 4.76 -17.59 8.35
N SER A 52 4.01 -17.08 7.39
CA SER A 52 4.34 -15.81 6.73
C SER A 52 4.17 -14.64 7.70
N THR A 53 3.06 -14.57 8.43
CA THR A 53 2.78 -13.50 9.38
C THR A 53 3.76 -13.52 10.54
N ALA A 54 4.08 -14.70 11.10
CA ALA A 54 5.08 -14.83 12.16
C ALA A 54 6.46 -14.32 11.72
N ARG A 55 6.88 -14.62 10.48
CA ARG A 55 8.15 -14.09 9.93
C ARG A 55 8.12 -12.58 9.75
N HIS A 56 7.02 -12.02 9.26
CA HIS A 56 6.88 -10.56 9.11
C HIS A 56 6.95 -9.86 10.45
N TYR A 57 6.20 -10.32 11.46
CA TYR A 57 6.24 -9.74 12.80
C TYR A 57 7.63 -9.82 13.44
N ALA A 58 8.35 -10.94 13.27
CA ALA A 58 9.71 -11.06 13.79
C ALA A 58 10.69 -10.06 13.14
N VAL A 59 10.50 -9.74 11.85
CA VAL A 59 11.31 -8.73 11.15
C VAL A 59 10.94 -7.33 11.63
N GLU A 60 9.65 -7.01 11.74
CA GLU A 60 9.19 -5.70 12.24
C GLU A 60 9.69 -5.42 13.65
N ASP A 61 9.51 -6.38 14.56
CA ASP A 61 9.93 -6.31 15.96
C ASP A 61 11.46 -6.22 16.11
N ARG A 62 12.23 -6.83 15.20
CA ARG A 62 13.68 -6.63 15.14
C ARG A 62 14.03 -5.19 14.72
N LEU A 63 13.40 -4.70 13.65
CA LEU A 63 13.66 -3.35 13.13
C LEU A 63 13.25 -2.27 14.14
N GLU A 64 12.15 -2.47 14.85
CA GLU A 64 11.69 -1.55 15.90
C GLU A 64 12.70 -1.47 17.06
N ARG A 65 13.24 -2.61 17.50
CA ARG A 65 14.33 -2.62 18.50
C ARG A 65 15.60 -1.98 17.98
N GLU A 66 15.98 -2.21 16.73
CA GLU A 66 17.15 -1.57 16.13
C GLU A 66 16.96 -0.04 16.09
N LEU A 67 15.77 0.45 15.71
CA LEU A 67 15.43 1.87 15.76
C LEU A 67 15.47 2.44 17.17
N GLU A 68 14.94 1.71 18.16
CA GLU A 68 14.94 2.17 19.55
C GLU A 68 16.37 2.22 20.12
N CYS A 69 17.22 1.25 19.80
CA CYS A 69 18.64 1.28 20.14
C CYS A 69 19.35 2.46 19.49
N LEU A 70 19.09 2.71 18.20
CA LEU A 70 19.65 3.86 17.49
C LEU A 70 19.20 5.17 18.14
N ARG A 71 17.93 5.32 18.49
CA ARG A 71 17.40 6.49 19.21
C ARG A 71 18.09 6.70 20.56
N ALA A 72 18.27 5.63 21.34
CA ALA A 72 18.93 5.69 22.63
C ALA A 72 20.43 6.07 22.52
N MET A 73 21.07 5.74 21.40
CA MET A 73 22.48 6.06 21.13
C MET A 73 22.69 7.49 20.61
N VAL A 74 21.63 8.21 20.21
CA VAL A 74 21.73 9.62 19.80
C VAL A 74 21.65 10.52 21.04
N PRO A 75 22.68 11.32 21.35
CA PRO A 75 22.62 12.29 22.44
C PRO A 75 21.53 13.34 22.16
N PRO A 76 20.95 13.97 23.20
CA PRO A 76 20.07 15.12 23.03
C PRO A 76 20.86 16.24 22.32
N GLY A 77 20.63 16.42 21.02
CA GLY A 77 21.37 17.36 20.16
C GLY A 77 22.24 16.75 19.05
N GLY A 78 22.30 15.42 18.93
CA GLY A 78 23.27 14.72 18.09
C GLY A 78 22.83 14.37 16.65
N TRP A 79 21.77 14.97 16.10
CA TRP A 79 21.41 14.78 14.69
C TRP A 79 22.26 15.70 13.79
N ILE A 80 23.59 15.64 13.89
CA ILE A 80 24.47 16.27 12.89
C ILE A 80 24.74 15.24 11.79
N ASP A 81 23.81 15.24 10.85
CA ASP A 81 24.05 15.43 9.42
C ASP A 81 25.24 14.72 8.74
N ARG A 82 24.95 13.58 8.12
CA ARG A 82 25.81 12.98 7.08
C ARG A 82 25.59 13.64 5.70
N PHE A 83 24.57 14.49 5.53
CA PHE A 83 24.16 15.06 4.24
C PHE A 83 24.61 16.51 4.00
N THR A 84 24.87 17.34 5.02
CA THR A 84 25.27 18.75 4.79
C THR A 84 26.75 19.05 4.94
N GLY A 85 27.60 18.12 5.36
CA GLY A 85 29.05 18.34 5.40
C GLY A 85 29.49 19.59 6.19
N THR A 86 28.65 20.09 7.10
CA THR A 86 28.99 21.22 7.97
C THR A 86 28.70 20.86 9.42
N ALA A 87 29.77 20.81 10.22
CA ALA A 87 29.67 20.68 11.67
C ALA A 87 28.97 21.92 12.22
N GLN A 88 27.69 21.82 12.61
CA GLN A 88 27.03 22.91 13.32
C GLN A 88 27.43 22.94 14.80
N ARG A 89 27.78 24.14 15.24
CA ARG A 89 28.17 24.51 16.59
C ARG A 89 27.04 24.28 17.61
N PRO A 90 27.38 24.24 18.91
CA PRO A 90 26.42 23.97 19.98
C PRO A 90 25.29 25.00 19.99
N TRP A 91 24.10 24.49 20.24
CA TRP A 91 22.83 25.20 20.20
C TRP A 91 22.82 26.38 21.16
N GLY A 92 22.56 27.56 20.61
CA GLY A 92 22.38 28.81 21.35
C GLY A 92 21.31 29.64 20.66
N ASP A 93 20.23 29.86 21.40
CA ASP A 93 19.26 30.96 21.33
C ASP A 93 19.35 31.86 20.07
N GLY A 94 18.40 31.72 19.14
CA GLY A 94 18.14 32.74 18.12
C GLY A 94 18.40 32.39 16.64
N LEU A 95 18.12 31.16 16.17
CA LEU A 95 18.08 30.90 14.72
C LEU A 95 16.74 31.34 14.10
N ARG A 96 16.58 32.64 13.93
CA ARG A 96 15.70 33.17 12.88
C ARG A 96 16.50 33.08 11.58
N ASP A 97 16.06 32.23 10.66
CA ASP A 97 16.62 32.14 9.32
C ASP A 97 16.60 33.54 8.67
N PRO A 98 17.71 34.08 8.14
CA PRO A 98 17.72 35.41 7.51
C PRO A 98 16.70 35.58 6.38
N GLU A 99 16.19 34.48 5.79
CA GLU A 99 15.19 34.48 4.72
C GLU A 99 13.75 34.17 5.18
N GLY A 100 13.50 34.02 6.49
CA GLY A 100 12.15 33.79 7.02
C GLY A 100 11.64 32.35 6.91
N GLY A 101 12.52 31.37 6.73
CA GLY A 101 12.19 29.94 6.73
C GLY A 101 11.85 29.36 8.11
N VAL A 102 11.28 28.15 8.10
CA VAL A 102 11.02 27.33 9.30
C VAL A 102 12.02 26.19 9.34
N ILE A 103 12.75 26.07 10.45
CA ILE A 103 13.67 24.94 10.67
C ILE A 103 12.88 23.79 11.27
N ILE A 104 12.80 22.68 10.55
CA ILE A 104 12.10 21.47 11.00
C ILE A 104 13.14 20.42 11.40
N HIS A 105 13.14 20.03 12.67
CA HIS A 105 13.96 18.93 13.17
C HIS A 105 13.19 17.62 13.06
N LEU A 106 13.64 16.73 12.17
CA LEU A 106 13.08 15.39 12.04
C LEU A 106 14.00 14.39 12.74
N PRO A 107 13.48 13.55 13.67
CA PRO A 107 14.28 12.54 14.36
C PRO A 107 14.66 11.38 13.45
N TYR A 108 14.17 11.32 12.21
CA TYR A 108 14.62 10.36 11.22
C TYR A 108 14.34 10.91 9.83
N VAL A 109 15.34 10.89 8.96
CA VAL A 109 15.19 11.25 7.55
C VAL A 109 15.53 10.00 6.74
N THR A 110 14.54 9.48 6.02
CA THR A 110 14.75 8.39 5.08
C THR A 110 15.40 8.92 3.80
N ALA A 111 16.03 8.05 3.02
CA ALA A 111 16.52 8.42 1.68
C ALA A 111 15.39 8.99 0.80
N VAL A 112 14.19 8.42 0.91
CA VAL A 112 12.99 8.93 0.23
C VAL A 112 12.66 10.34 0.69
N LEU A 113 12.54 10.58 1.99
CA LEU A 113 12.22 11.92 2.53
C LEU A 113 13.26 12.96 2.14
N SER A 114 14.55 12.59 2.14
CA SER A 114 15.64 13.46 1.68
C SER A 114 15.40 13.92 0.24
N VAL A 115 15.15 12.96 -0.67
CA VAL A 115 14.86 13.26 -2.08
C VAL A 115 13.57 14.08 -2.24
N LEU A 116 12.56 13.87 -1.40
CA LEU A 116 11.34 14.67 -1.44
C LEU A 116 11.60 16.12 -0.99
N PHE A 117 12.40 16.35 0.05
CA PHE A 117 12.77 17.72 0.45
C PHE A 117 13.59 18.42 -0.63
N ASP A 118 14.54 17.71 -1.24
CA ASP A 118 15.31 18.24 -2.38
C ASP A 118 14.40 18.57 -3.57
N ALA A 119 13.45 17.70 -3.89
CA ALA A 119 12.46 17.96 -4.94
C ALA A 119 11.55 19.13 -4.57
N ILE A 120 11.19 19.27 -3.28
CA ILE A 120 10.37 20.40 -2.82
C ILE A 120 11.13 21.70 -3.04
N TYR A 121 12.37 21.77 -2.60
CA TYR A 121 13.21 22.94 -2.77
C TYR A 121 13.45 23.24 -4.25
N LEU A 122 13.79 22.23 -5.05
CA LEU A 122 14.14 22.42 -6.46
C LEU A 122 12.96 22.91 -7.31
N PHE A 123 11.74 22.43 -7.05
CA PHE A 123 10.58 22.73 -7.90
C PHE A 123 9.64 23.78 -7.31
N TRP A 124 9.65 24.00 -5.99
CA TRP A 124 8.65 24.84 -5.32
C TRP A 124 9.24 25.99 -4.49
N LYS A 125 10.57 26.13 -4.39
CA LYS A 125 11.17 27.28 -3.66
C LYS A 125 10.69 28.62 -4.23
N ASP A 126 10.77 28.76 -5.56
CA ASP A 126 10.35 29.95 -6.28
C ASP A 126 8.98 29.72 -6.95
N TYR A 127 8.05 29.13 -6.20
CA TYR A 127 6.74 28.75 -6.73
C TYR A 127 5.99 29.95 -7.31
N ASP A 128 5.75 29.89 -8.62
CA ASP A 128 4.87 30.80 -9.36
C ASP A 128 3.52 30.11 -9.62
N ALA A 129 2.44 30.72 -9.12
CA ALA A 129 1.09 30.19 -9.28
C ALA A 129 0.61 30.19 -10.73
N ASP A 130 1.15 31.08 -11.58
CA ASP A 130 0.79 31.16 -12.99
C ASP A 130 1.54 30.11 -13.83
N ASN A 131 2.69 29.64 -13.35
CA ASN A 131 3.55 28.67 -14.05
C ASN A 131 4.00 27.51 -13.14
N PRO A 132 3.06 26.69 -12.63
CA PRO A 132 3.41 25.57 -11.77
C PRO A 132 4.22 24.52 -12.55
N PRO A 133 5.24 23.89 -11.93
CA PRO A 133 5.98 22.80 -12.54
C PRO A 133 5.05 21.63 -12.88
N LYS A 134 5.27 21.02 -14.05
CA LYS A 134 4.49 19.86 -14.48
C LYS A 134 4.74 18.68 -13.55
N SER A 135 3.68 18.08 -13.03
CA SER A 135 3.78 16.94 -12.11
C SER A 135 4.52 15.74 -12.70
N SER A 136 4.48 15.54 -14.02
CA SER A 136 5.24 14.48 -14.70
C SER A 136 6.75 14.73 -14.66
N THR A 137 7.18 15.99 -14.78
CA THR A 137 8.58 16.39 -14.65
C THR A 137 9.08 16.16 -13.23
N VAL A 138 8.30 16.57 -12.23
CA VAL A 138 8.61 16.35 -10.82
C VAL A 138 8.70 14.85 -10.51
N ALA A 139 7.73 14.05 -10.98
CA ALA A 139 7.71 12.60 -10.77
C ALA A 139 8.94 11.90 -11.37
N ARG A 140 9.34 12.29 -12.58
CA ARG A 140 10.53 11.73 -13.23
C ARG A 140 11.82 12.10 -12.51
N ALA A 141 11.93 13.33 -12.03
CA ALA A 141 13.09 13.78 -11.27
C ALA A 141 13.21 13.08 -9.89
N ILE A 142 12.08 12.61 -9.34
CA ILE A 142 12.06 11.76 -8.14
C ILE A 142 12.49 10.33 -8.51
N ASP A 143 11.95 9.77 -9.60
CA ASP A 143 12.31 8.44 -10.08
C ASP A 143 13.82 8.31 -10.36
N GLU A 144 14.41 9.32 -11.02
CA GLU A 144 15.84 9.35 -11.34
C GLU A 144 16.72 9.34 -10.08
N ARG A 145 16.26 9.93 -8.97
CA ARG A 145 17.01 9.99 -7.70
C ARG A 145 16.78 8.79 -6.79
N LEU A 146 15.61 8.16 -6.88
CA LEU A 146 15.24 6.96 -6.09
C LEU A 146 15.43 5.65 -6.86
N ASP A 147 15.96 5.73 -8.08
CA ASP A 147 16.16 4.61 -9.01
C ASP A 147 14.87 3.81 -9.26
N PHE A 148 13.75 4.52 -9.40
CA PHE A 148 12.49 3.89 -9.75
C PHE A 148 12.36 3.67 -11.26
N ARG A 149 11.88 2.49 -11.62
CA ARG A 149 11.64 2.14 -13.01
C ARG A 149 10.41 2.84 -13.56
N ALA A 150 10.58 3.52 -14.69
CA ALA A 150 9.48 4.08 -15.47
C ALA A 150 8.46 3.01 -15.90
N GLN A 151 7.23 3.45 -16.14
CA GLN A 151 6.16 2.59 -16.65
C GLN A 151 6.41 2.22 -18.12
N SER A 152 5.77 1.14 -18.59
CA SER A 152 5.93 0.65 -19.97
C SER A 152 5.42 1.63 -21.04
N ASN A 153 4.56 2.57 -20.67
CA ASN A 153 4.03 3.63 -21.51
C ASN A 153 4.97 4.85 -21.61
N GLY A 154 6.14 4.82 -20.96
CA GLY A 154 7.09 5.94 -20.93
C GLY A 154 6.77 7.01 -19.89
N GLU A 155 5.73 6.81 -19.06
CA GLU A 155 5.45 7.69 -17.93
C GLU A 155 6.34 7.39 -16.73
N ALA A 156 6.45 8.36 -15.83
CA ALA A 156 7.07 8.19 -14.52
C ALA A 156 6.44 7.01 -13.76
N SER A 157 7.21 6.40 -12.87
CA SER A 157 6.78 5.29 -12.03
C SER A 157 5.54 5.68 -11.21
N ARG A 158 4.71 4.70 -10.85
CA ARG A 158 3.51 4.95 -10.02
C ARG A 158 3.90 5.57 -8.67
N SER A 159 5.04 5.16 -8.11
CA SER A 159 5.58 5.72 -6.86
C SER A 159 6.01 7.17 -7.03
N GLY A 160 6.76 7.48 -8.09
CA GLY A 160 7.18 8.85 -8.43
C GLY A 160 5.99 9.77 -8.68
N GLN A 161 4.96 9.29 -9.38
CA GLN A 161 3.71 10.03 -9.59
C GLN A 161 2.99 10.31 -8.26
N ALA A 162 2.89 9.31 -7.37
CA ALA A 162 2.28 9.47 -6.06
C ALA A 162 3.05 10.49 -5.20
N TYR A 163 4.38 10.40 -5.17
CA TYR A 163 5.23 11.34 -4.45
C TYR A 163 5.16 12.76 -5.01
N ALA A 164 5.22 12.93 -6.33
CA ALA A 164 5.05 14.24 -6.96
C ALA A 164 3.67 14.86 -6.66
N SER A 165 2.64 14.04 -6.51
CA SER A 165 1.32 14.51 -6.10
C SER A 165 1.26 14.90 -4.62
N ALA A 166 2.01 14.22 -3.74
CA ALA A 166 2.01 14.48 -2.31
C ALA A 166 2.71 15.79 -1.92
N ILE A 167 3.71 16.21 -2.69
CA ILE A 167 4.52 17.42 -2.39
C ILE A 167 4.01 18.71 -3.05
N ARG A 168 2.84 18.68 -3.72
CA ARG A 168 2.28 19.88 -4.34
C ARG A 168 1.78 20.86 -3.27
N PRO A 169 1.92 22.18 -3.48
CA PRO A 169 1.24 23.17 -2.67
C PRO A 169 -0.28 22.93 -2.59
N ASP A 170 -0.87 23.15 -1.41
CA ASP A 170 -2.29 22.88 -1.17
C ASP A 170 -3.21 23.67 -2.11
N CYS A 171 -2.84 24.89 -2.47
CA CYS A 171 -3.62 25.73 -3.40
C CYS A 171 -3.80 25.08 -4.78
N ILE A 172 -2.80 24.33 -5.28
CA ILE A 172 -2.89 23.58 -6.55
C ILE A 172 -3.78 22.36 -6.37
N LYS A 173 -3.58 21.62 -5.28
CA LYS A 173 -4.35 20.41 -4.97
C LYS A 173 -5.84 20.71 -4.84
N GLU A 174 -6.19 21.85 -4.23
CA GLU A 174 -7.56 22.31 -4.14
C GLU A 174 -8.16 22.69 -5.50
N ALA A 175 -7.39 23.33 -6.38
CA ALA A 175 -7.84 23.68 -7.73
C ALA A 175 -8.18 22.43 -8.55
N ASP A 176 -7.32 21.41 -8.53
CA ASP A 176 -7.56 20.12 -9.19
C ASP A 176 -8.87 19.47 -8.69
N ASN A 177 -9.10 19.48 -7.37
CA ASN A 177 -10.29 18.87 -6.76
C ASN A 177 -11.60 19.59 -7.12
N ARG A 178 -11.58 20.90 -7.39
CA ARG A 178 -12.77 21.68 -7.79
C ARG A 178 -13.36 21.22 -9.13
N HIS A 179 -12.53 20.66 -10.02
CA HIS A 179 -12.99 20.11 -11.30
C HIS A 179 -13.74 18.78 -11.15
N HIS A 180 -13.46 17.99 -10.12
CA HIS A 180 -14.15 16.73 -9.84
C HIS A 180 -15.50 16.94 -9.16
N VAL A 181 -15.65 17.98 -8.34
CA VAL A 181 -16.91 18.31 -7.66
C VAL A 181 -17.99 18.77 -8.65
N ARG A 182 -17.62 19.44 -9.75
CA ARG A 182 -18.56 19.91 -10.77
C ARG A 182 -19.16 18.82 -11.67
N ARG A 183 -18.73 17.56 -11.55
CA ARG A 183 -19.22 16.45 -12.39
C ARG A 183 -20.21 15.51 -11.69
N ARG A 184 -20.65 15.85 -10.47
CA ARG A 184 -21.75 15.18 -9.77
C ARG A 184 -22.91 16.16 -9.57
N VAL A 185 -23.59 16.48 -10.67
CA VAL A 185 -24.97 17.00 -10.68
C VAL A 185 -25.70 16.29 -11.80
#